data_AF-A0A330HT49-F1
#
_entry.id   AF-A0A330HT49-F1
#
_cell.length_a   1.000
_cell.length_b   1.000
_cell.length_c   1.000
_cell.angle_alpha   90.00
_cell.angle_beta   90.00
_cell.angle_gamma   90.00
#
_symmetry.space_group_name_H-M   'P 1'
#
loop_
_entity.id
_entity.type
_entity.pdbx_description
1 polymer ?
#
loop_
_entity_poly.entity_id
_entity_poly.type
_entity_poly.pdbx_seq_one_letter_code
_entity_poly.pdbx_strand_id
1 'polypeptide(L)'
;MDLSALAGIVGGVAVAGVGMIYSAVTGGGFWSLPNSIGGILVGAKVGNTRSFGIVTLVGVQFHMLLSAIYGIATVDLAHQLNIGFVFAGIAVGIFFWLFNHFLIGSASEDARKHVQFNPVWLAFLLHVLYGAVTGLVAIALIR
;
A
#
# COMPACT_ATOMS: atom_id res chain seq x y z
N MET A 1 21.05 -1.24 -0.41
CA MET A 1 19.60 -0.97 -0.38
C MET A 1 19.33 -0.11 0.83
N ASP A 2 18.60 0.99 0.68
CA ASP A 2 18.23 1.85 1.81
C ASP A 2 17.39 1.04 2.81
N LEU A 3 17.77 1.04 4.10
CA LEU A 3 17.07 0.29 5.15
C LEU A 3 15.65 0.84 5.39
N SER A 4 15.43 2.12 5.13
CA SER A 4 14.12 2.78 5.20
C SER A 4 13.20 2.25 4.10
N ALA A 5 13.75 2.09 2.89
CA ALA A 5 13.02 1.47 1.78
C ALA A 5 12.68 0.01 2.08
N LEU A 6 13.61 -0.75 2.69
CA LEU A 6 13.33 -2.12 3.11
C LEU A 6 12.20 -2.18 4.14
N ALA A 7 12.21 -1.31 5.15
CA ALA A 7 11.16 -1.23 6.15
C ALA A 7 9.79 -1.00 5.51
N GLY A 8 9.72 -0.06 4.55
CA GLY A 8 8.52 0.20 3.77
C GLY A 8 8.06 -1.00 2.94
N ILE A 9 8.97 -1.67 2.23
CA ILE A 9 8.66 -2.88 1.46
C ILE A 9 8.06 -3.98 2.35
N VAL A 10 8.64 -4.23 3.54
CA VAL A 10 8.11 -5.22 4.49
C VAL A 10 6.70 -4.84 4.94
N GLY A 11 6.46 -3.57 5.27
CA GLY A 11 5.12 -3.07 5.57
C GLY A 11 4.15 -3.27 4.39
N GLY A 12 4.60 -2.99 3.18
CA GLY A 12 3.84 -3.15 1.94
C GLY A 12 3.43 -4.59 1.67
N VAL A 13 4.37 -5.54 1.85
CA VAL A 13 4.12 -6.98 1.69
C VAL A 13 3.13 -7.48 2.75
N ALA A 14 3.31 -7.08 4.01
CA ALA A 14 2.42 -7.51 5.10
C ALA A 14 0.95 -7.12 4.81
N VAL A 15 0.73 -5.87 4.40
CA VAL A 15 -0.60 -5.34 4.14
C VAL A 15 -1.20 -5.88 2.83
N ALA A 16 -0.38 -6.04 1.78
CA ALA A 16 -0.83 -6.71 0.56
C ALA A 16 -1.29 -8.13 0.86
N GLY A 17 -0.56 -8.88 1.69
CA GLY A 17 -0.94 -10.22 2.14
C GLY A 17 -2.31 -10.24 2.80
N VAL A 18 -2.56 -9.33 3.77
CA VAL A 18 -3.87 -9.22 4.43
C VAL A 18 -4.99 -8.90 3.42
N GLY A 19 -4.77 -7.92 2.54
CA GLY A 19 -5.76 -7.53 1.54
C GLY A 19 -6.05 -8.64 0.51
N MET A 20 -5.03 -9.38 0.09
CA MET A 20 -5.16 -10.52 -0.82
C MET A 20 -5.93 -11.68 -0.17
N ILE A 21 -5.65 -11.98 1.10
CA ILE A 21 -6.40 -12.97 1.88
C ILE A 21 -7.85 -12.53 2.03
N TYR A 22 -8.10 -11.28 2.42
CA TYR A 22 -9.45 -10.72 2.54
C TYR A 22 -10.25 -10.84 1.23
N SER A 23 -9.62 -10.45 0.11
CA SER A 23 -10.23 -10.56 -1.23
C SER A 23 -10.52 -12.03 -1.60
N ALA A 24 -9.62 -12.96 -1.26
CA ALA A 24 -9.85 -14.39 -1.51
C ALA A 24 -11.05 -14.93 -0.72
N VAL A 25 -11.14 -14.63 0.58
CA VAL A 25 -12.21 -15.16 1.45
C VAL A 25 -13.57 -14.51 1.20
N THR A 26 -13.61 -13.32 0.62
CA THR A 26 -14.85 -12.62 0.22
C THR A 26 -15.27 -12.89 -1.23
N GLY A 27 -14.57 -13.79 -1.94
CA GLY A 27 -14.92 -14.21 -3.31
C GLY A 27 -14.40 -13.27 -4.42
N GLY A 28 -13.61 -12.25 -4.07
CA GLY A 28 -12.94 -11.35 -5.00
C GLY A 28 -11.78 -12.00 -5.75
N GLY A 29 -11.10 -12.98 -5.14
CA GLY A 29 -9.94 -13.69 -5.69
C GLY A 29 -8.61 -13.17 -5.13
N PHE A 30 -7.63 -14.06 -5.00
CA PHE A 30 -6.37 -13.76 -4.30
C PHE A 30 -5.52 -12.68 -5.01
N TRP A 31 -5.47 -12.71 -6.35
CA TRP A 31 -4.67 -11.77 -7.14
C TRP A 31 -5.39 -10.46 -7.49
N SER A 32 -6.64 -10.31 -7.09
CA SER A 32 -7.48 -9.18 -7.52
C SER A 32 -6.97 -7.84 -6.98
N LEU A 33 -6.38 -7.81 -5.79
CA LEU A 33 -5.78 -6.60 -5.24
C LEU A 33 -4.56 -6.13 -6.07
N PRO A 34 -3.50 -6.94 -6.28
CA PRO A 34 -2.40 -6.53 -7.14
C PRO A 34 -2.83 -6.27 -8.59
N ASN A 35 -3.82 -6.99 -9.12
CA ASN A 35 -4.38 -6.71 -10.45
C ASN A 35 -5.06 -5.33 -10.51
N SER A 36 -5.80 -4.95 -9.47
CA SER A 36 -6.42 -3.63 -9.37
C SER A 36 -5.37 -2.52 -9.34
N ILE A 37 -4.28 -2.70 -8.59
CA ILE A 37 -3.15 -1.76 -8.56
C ILE A 37 -2.50 -1.66 -9.96
N GLY A 38 -2.21 -2.80 -10.60
CA GLY A 38 -1.67 -2.81 -11.96
C GLY A 38 -2.58 -2.13 -12.97
N GLY A 39 -3.90 -2.29 -12.79
CA GLY A 39 -4.94 -1.65 -13.60
C GLY A 39 -4.92 -0.12 -13.57
N ILE A 40 -4.33 0.51 -12.54
CA ILE A 40 -4.10 1.97 -12.54
C ILE A 40 -3.16 2.37 -13.69
N LEU A 41 -2.18 1.52 -14.02
CA LEU A 41 -1.14 1.81 -15.02
C LEU A 41 -1.48 1.28 -16.41
N VAL A 42 -2.12 0.10 -16.48
CA VAL A 42 -2.39 -0.60 -17.75
C VAL A 42 -3.87 -0.59 -18.18
N GLY A 43 -4.73 0.05 -17.39
CA GLY A 43 -6.17 0.21 -17.62
C GLY A 43 -7.04 -0.73 -16.77
N ALA A 44 -8.13 -0.21 -16.19
CA ALA A 44 -8.93 -0.99 -15.23
C ALA A 44 -9.66 -2.18 -15.84
N LYS A 45 -9.97 -2.14 -17.15
CA LYS A 45 -10.56 -3.31 -17.82
C LYS A 45 -9.61 -4.51 -17.76
N VAL A 46 -8.30 -4.28 -17.91
CA VAL A 46 -7.27 -5.34 -17.85
C VAL A 46 -7.01 -5.75 -16.40
N GLY A 47 -7.06 -4.79 -15.46
CA GLY A 47 -6.95 -5.04 -14.02
C GLY A 47 -8.15 -5.76 -13.40
N ASN A 48 -9.29 -5.83 -14.07
CA ASN A 48 -10.48 -6.53 -13.59
C ASN A 48 -10.42 -8.04 -13.88
N THR A 49 -9.43 -8.71 -13.26
CA THR A 49 -9.24 -10.16 -13.38
C THR A 49 -8.86 -10.77 -12.03
N ARG A 50 -9.23 -12.03 -11.83
CA ARG A 50 -8.92 -12.81 -10.62
C ARG A 50 -7.66 -13.66 -10.77
N SER A 51 -7.19 -13.82 -12.00
CA SER A 51 -6.07 -14.68 -12.35
C SER A 51 -4.74 -13.95 -12.20
N PHE A 52 -3.69 -14.71 -11.92
CA PHE A 52 -2.32 -14.22 -12.00
C PHE A 52 -1.92 -13.93 -13.45
N GLY A 53 -1.21 -12.83 -13.70
CA GLY A 53 -0.72 -12.48 -15.03
C GLY A 53 0.17 -11.25 -15.03
N ILE A 54 0.44 -10.69 -16.21
CA ILE A 54 1.32 -9.51 -16.37
C ILE A 54 0.84 -8.31 -15.57
N VAL A 55 -0.48 -8.08 -15.49
CA VAL A 55 -1.04 -6.98 -14.70
C VAL A 55 -0.75 -7.17 -13.21
N THR A 56 -0.75 -8.41 -12.72
CA THR A 56 -0.35 -8.73 -11.34
C THR A 56 1.09 -8.30 -11.10
N LEU A 57 2.00 -8.65 -12.01
CA LEU A 57 3.42 -8.32 -11.89
C LEU A 57 3.64 -6.80 -11.91
N VAL A 58 2.93 -6.07 -12.76
CA VAL A 58 2.96 -4.60 -12.80
C VAL A 58 2.47 -4.02 -11.48
N GLY A 59 1.33 -4.52 -10.97
CA GLY A 59 0.78 -4.06 -9.71
C GLY A 59 1.67 -4.35 -8.51
N VAL A 60 2.29 -5.53 -8.45
CA VAL A 60 3.26 -5.88 -7.40
C VAL A 60 4.47 -4.96 -7.47
N GLN A 61 5.07 -4.77 -8.64
CA GLN A 61 6.24 -3.89 -8.80
C GLN A 61 5.90 -2.45 -8.39
N PHE A 62 4.75 -1.94 -8.83
CA PHE A 62 4.31 -0.60 -8.47
C PHE A 62 4.04 -0.46 -6.97
N HIS A 63 3.40 -1.45 -6.36
CA HIS A 63 3.17 -1.49 -4.92
C HIS A 63 4.47 -1.53 -4.12
N MET A 64 5.46 -2.33 -4.55
CA MET A 64 6.78 -2.37 -3.90
C MET A 64 7.52 -1.04 -4.01
N LEU A 65 7.46 -0.39 -5.18
CA LEU A 65 8.08 0.93 -5.39
C LEU A 65 7.45 1.98 -4.46
N LEU A 66 6.12 2.07 -4.41
CA LEU A 66 5.42 3.02 -3.54
C LEU A 66 5.71 2.71 -2.06
N SER A 67 5.70 1.43 -1.68
CA SER A 67 6.02 1.00 -0.31
C SER A 67 7.44 1.42 0.08
N ALA A 68 8.42 1.27 -0.81
CA ALA A 68 9.78 1.73 -0.57
C ALA A 68 9.86 3.25 -0.35
N ILE A 69 9.20 4.03 -1.22
CA ILE A 69 9.15 5.50 -1.11
C ILE A 69 8.51 5.93 0.21
N TYR A 70 7.41 5.30 0.60
CA TYR A 70 6.70 5.63 1.84
C TYR A 70 7.47 5.20 3.09
N GLY A 71 8.29 4.15 3.00
CA GLY A 71 9.23 3.77 4.05
C GLY A 71 10.29 4.83 4.30
N ILE A 72 10.88 5.38 3.23
CA ILE A 72 11.82 6.51 3.31
C ILE A 72 11.13 7.72 3.95
N ALA A 73 9.95 8.12 3.45
CA ALA A 73 9.19 9.24 3.98
C ALA A 73 8.84 9.09 5.48
N THR A 74 8.58 7.86 5.93
CA THR A 74 8.33 7.56 7.35
C THR A 74 9.53 7.87 8.23
N VAL A 75 10.73 7.41 7.83
CA VAL A 75 11.97 7.62 8.57
C VAL A 75 12.36 9.09 8.56
N ASP A 76 12.26 9.74 7.40
CA ASP A 76 12.54 11.17 7.25
C ASP A 76 11.64 12.02 8.15
N LEU A 77 10.33 11.73 8.16
CA LEU A 77 9.37 12.45 9.01
C LEU A 77 9.66 12.24 10.49
N ALA A 78 9.99 11.00 10.90
CA ALA A 78 10.34 10.69 12.28
C ALA A 78 11.54 11.50 12.76
N HIS A 79 12.59 11.60 11.95
CA HIS A 79 13.78 12.39 12.26
C HIS A 79 13.49 13.89 12.28
N GLN A 80 12.77 14.40 11.28
CA GLN A 80 12.46 15.84 11.17
C GLN A 80 11.61 16.35 12.34
N LEU A 81 10.66 15.54 12.81
CA LEU A 81 9.75 15.90 13.89
C LEU A 81 10.19 15.41 15.27
N ASN A 82 11.29 14.64 15.34
CA ASN A 82 11.77 13.98 16.55
C ASN A 82 10.66 13.16 17.26
N ILE A 83 9.96 12.33 16.47
CA ILE A 83 8.88 11.44 16.95
C ILE A 83 9.24 9.97 16.69
N GLY A 84 8.64 9.05 17.43
CA GLY A 84 8.88 7.62 17.25
C GLY A 84 8.44 7.11 15.87
N PHE A 85 9.23 6.22 15.26
CA PHE A 85 8.99 5.66 13.92
C PHE A 85 7.59 5.06 13.73
N VAL A 86 7.01 4.43 14.75
CA VAL A 86 5.65 3.88 14.67
C VAL A 86 4.60 4.99 14.53
N PHE A 87 4.73 6.09 15.28
CA PHE A 87 3.82 7.22 15.18
C PHE A 87 3.96 7.93 13.83
N ALA A 88 5.20 8.15 13.38
CA ALA A 88 5.47 8.70 12.04
C ALA A 88 4.87 7.79 10.95
N GLY A 89 5.08 6.48 11.04
CA GLY A 89 4.57 5.52 10.08
C GLY A 89 3.05 5.50 10.01
N ILE A 90 2.36 5.51 11.16
CA ILE A 90 0.89 5.62 11.19
C ILE A 90 0.43 6.94 10.57
N ALA A 91 1.06 8.07 10.90
CA ALA A 91 0.71 9.37 10.33
C ALA A 91 0.89 9.38 8.80
N VAL A 92 2.00 8.85 8.31
CA VAL A 92 2.28 8.68 6.88
C VAL A 92 1.27 7.76 6.21
N GLY A 93 0.95 6.62 6.83
CA GLY A 93 -0.06 5.68 6.33
C GLY A 93 -1.43 6.33 6.19
N ILE A 94 -1.88 7.04 7.24
CA ILE A 94 -3.16 7.77 7.22
C ILE A 94 -3.15 8.88 6.15
N PHE A 95 -2.06 9.65 6.06
CA PHE A 95 -1.91 10.69 5.05
C PHE A 95 -2.05 10.11 3.63
N PHE A 96 -1.32 9.03 3.33
CA PHE A 96 -1.39 8.41 2.01
C PHE A 96 -2.72 7.73 1.74
N TRP A 97 -3.38 7.18 2.75
CA TRP A 97 -4.75 6.70 2.60
C TRP A 97 -5.70 7.83 2.18
N LEU A 98 -5.66 8.98 2.88
CA LEU A 98 -6.47 10.16 2.54
C LEU A 98 -6.14 10.65 1.13
N PHE A 99 -4.85 10.79 0.81
CA PHE A 99 -4.38 11.22 -0.50
C PHE A 99 -4.87 10.27 -1.60
N ASN A 100 -4.70 8.96 -1.41
CA ASN A 100 -5.12 7.97 -2.38
C ASN A 100 -6.65 7.99 -2.55
N HIS A 101 -7.40 7.99 -1.45
CA HIS A 101 -8.85 7.87 -1.49
C HIS A 101 -9.52 9.11 -2.11
N PHE A 102 -9.12 10.32 -1.70
CA PHE A 102 -9.79 11.56 -2.10
C PHE A 102 -9.18 12.21 -3.34
N LEU A 103 -7.85 12.17 -3.50
CA LEU A 103 -7.18 12.84 -4.62
C LEU A 103 -6.93 11.88 -5.78
N ILE A 104 -6.25 10.76 -5.55
CA ILE A 104 -5.99 9.80 -6.64
C ILE A 104 -7.30 9.17 -7.14
N GLY A 105 -8.20 8.81 -6.22
CA GLY A 105 -9.52 8.29 -6.56
C GLY A 105 -10.40 9.20 -7.40
N SER A 106 -10.14 10.52 -7.42
CA SER A 106 -10.86 11.48 -8.26
C SER A 106 -10.16 11.77 -9.60
N ALA A 107 -8.91 11.34 -9.77
CA ALA A 107 -8.09 11.66 -10.94
C ALA A 107 -8.48 10.87 -12.21
N SER A 108 -8.95 9.63 -12.08
CA SER A 108 -9.37 8.80 -13.22
C SER A 108 -10.39 7.74 -12.82
N GLU A 109 -11.13 7.19 -13.79
CA GLU A 109 -12.04 6.06 -13.53
C GLU A 109 -11.28 4.82 -13.02
N ASP A 110 -10.07 4.59 -13.54
CA ASP A 110 -9.25 3.45 -13.15
C ASP A 110 -8.79 3.57 -11.69
N ALA A 111 -8.34 4.76 -11.29
CA ALA A 111 -7.99 5.05 -9.91
C ALA A 111 -9.21 4.98 -8.98
N ARG A 112 -10.37 5.48 -9.43
CA ARG A 112 -11.64 5.40 -8.68
C ARG A 112 -12.03 3.94 -8.39
N LYS A 113 -11.94 3.07 -9.38
CA LYS A 113 -12.22 1.63 -9.22
C LYS A 113 -11.26 0.98 -8.23
N HIS A 114 -9.99 1.38 -8.23
CA HIS A 114 -9.02 0.87 -7.27
C HIS A 114 -9.33 1.30 -5.83
N VAL A 115 -9.59 2.59 -5.58
CA VAL A 115 -9.84 3.06 -4.20
C VAL A 115 -11.16 2.54 -3.62
N GLN A 116 -12.09 2.12 -4.48
CA GLN A 116 -13.35 1.47 -4.12
C GLN A 116 -13.25 -0.06 -4.04
N PHE A 117 -12.06 -0.64 -4.31
CA PHE A 117 -11.85 -2.09 -4.29
C PHE A 117 -12.13 -2.69 -2.89
N ASN A 118 -11.67 -2.01 -1.85
CA ASN A 118 -11.91 -2.39 -0.47
C ASN A 118 -12.96 -1.45 0.16
N PRO A 119 -13.74 -1.93 1.14
CA PRO A 119 -14.51 -1.04 2.01
C PRO A 119 -13.60 0.03 2.64
N VAL A 120 -14.13 1.25 2.75
CA VAL A 120 -13.37 2.43 3.23
C VAL A 120 -12.65 2.15 4.55
N TRP A 121 -13.35 1.52 5.51
CA TRP A 121 -12.78 1.18 6.82
C TRP A 121 -11.62 0.19 6.72
N LEU A 122 -11.70 -0.79 5.80
CA LEU A 122 -10.65 -1.78 5.61
C LEU A 122 -9.43 -1.13 4.95
N ALA A 123 -9.65 -0.32 3.92
CA ALA A 123 -8.58 0.43 3.27
C ALA A 123 -7.83 1.31 4.27
N PHE A 124 -8.55 1.98 5.16
CA PHE A 124 -7.96 2.76 6.25
C PHE A 124 -7.10 1.90 7.18
N LEU A 125 -7.66 0.80 7.71
CA LEU A 125 -6.94 -0.08 8.64
C LEU A 125 -5.69 -0.71 8.01
N LEU A 126 -5.76 -1.05 6.72
CA LEU A 126 -4.61 -1.56 5.96
C LEU A 126 -3.47 -0.53 5.90
N HIS A 127 -3.77 0.76 5.72
CA HIS A 127 -2.74 1.80 5.71
C HIS A 127 -2.20 2.13 7.10
N VAL A 128 -3.03 2.08 8.14
CA VAL A 128 -2.57 2.17 9.53
C VAL A 128 -1.64 1.01 9.86
N LEU A 129 -2.01 -0.22 9.47
CA LEU A 129 -1.19 -1.42 9.64
C LEU A 129 0.14 -1.30 8.88
N TYR A 130 0.11 -0.78 7.64
CA TYR A 130 1.31 -0.50 6.86
C TYR A 130 2.29 0.38 7.65
N GLY A 131 1.77 1.50 8.18
CA GLY A 131 2.55 2.45 8.96
C GLY A 131 3.15 1.84 10.22
N ALA A 132 2.34 1.08 10.97
CA ALA A 132 2.77 0.40 12.17
C ALA A 132 3.88 -0.63 11.90
N VAL A 133 3.72 -1.50 10.90
CA VAL A 133 4.73 -2.50 10.54
C VAL A 133 6.00 -1.84 10.03
N THR A 134 5.88 -0.83 9.16
CA THR A 134 7.03 -0.07 8.65
C THR A 134 7.83 0.56 9.80
N GLY A 135 7.15 1.21 10.75
CA GLY A 135 7.79 1.82 11.90
C GLY A 135 8.45 0.80 12.84
N LEU A 136 7.82 -0.35 13.07
CA LEU A 136 8.42 -1.43 13.87
C LEU A 136 9.67 -2.01 13.22
N VAL A 137 9.65 -2.21 11.91
CA VAL A 137 10.82 -2.71 11.16
C VAL A 137 11.93 -1.66 11.14
N ALA A 138 11.59 -0.38 10.99
CA ALA A 138 12.56 0.72 11.08
C ALA A 138 13.27 0.75 12.44
N ILE A 139 12.55 0.54 13.55
CA ILE A 139 13.16 0.41 14.89
C ILE A 139 14.17 -0.74 14.95
N ALA A 140 13.91 -1.85 14.26
CA ALA A 140 14.81 -3.00 14.27
C ALA A 140 16.04 -2.82 13.37
N LEU A 141 15.90 -2.09 12.26
CA LEU A 141 16.93 -1.99 11.22
C LEU A 141 17.80 -0.74 11.32
N ILE A 142 17.20 0.40 11.64
CA ILE A 142 17.82 1.73 11.45
C ILE A 142 18.29 2.31 12.78
N ARG A 143 17.49 2.10 13.82
CA ARG A 143 17.70 2.47 15.22
C ARG A 143 18.69 3.62 15.48
#